data_AF-A0A511T692-F1
#
_entry.id   AF-A0A511T692-F1
#
_cell.length_a   1.000
_cell.length_b   1.000
_cell.length_c   1.000
_cell.angle_alpha   90.00
_cell.angle_beta   90.00
_cell.angle_gamma   90.00
#
_symmetry.space_group_name_H-M   'P 1'
#
loop_
_entity.id
_entity.type
_entity.pdbx_description
1 polymer ?
#
loop_
_entity_poly.entity_id
_entity_poly.type
_entity_poly.pdbx_seq_one_letter_code
_entity_poly.pdbx_strand_id
1 'polypeptide(L)'
;MPRSGPWLLFLWVGLVVSCAAPLSSEELPSKRRPSIRVTYEDGQPAAGASVRVNDAEQGQTDVDGRLELTLPSGPFRLELSITALDGSFTRTFQDQDGDDPEAWDDVAIHLPRPVQLLAPLEVTTTRVQLAWQRSHERAFREYRVYGHRNASALDESNAVLLFVGTDISHTSFVVGAGYEGGAPFVTANQHLHFRVYVQKDDGSLSGSNILHVKTPEWADEARFTRHYTLEPERNFAGTLPIRGVAYDGSALWFLYREESGGGFYDEDRLTLARLDPQTLAVLQSWTFWDHRQPRGLTWDGTSLWLYLEANDRKLARFNPTTGARDFEFVAGGAATSLAWSGTHLLLSTNGPSPSVTAVHPVTGAITDAWPSPFNQRASPGSGGIAHRAGETWLASPVDSAIVIMDDTGAHIGVTTSSHPFVYMAFMGDRLVGVTQESQVHVLNIEP
;
A
#
# COMPACT_ATOMS: atom_id res chain seq x y z
N MET A 1 -62.33 46.80 -18.70
CA MET A 1 -62.09 47.81 -19.75
C MET A 1 -61.43 47.15 -20.95
N PRO A 2 -62.15 46.91 -22.06
CA PRO A 2 -61.57 46.51 -23.34
C PRO A 2 -61.88 47.53 -24.46
N ARG A 3 -61.32 47.30 -25.67
CA ARG A 3 -61.57 47.92 -27.01
C ARG A 3 -60.40 48.79 -27.51
N SER A 4 -59.62 48.37 -28.52
CA SER A 4 -59.87 48.18 -29.98
C SER A 4 -59.30 49.35 -30.79
N GLY A 5 -58.60 49.07 -31.91
CA GLY A 5 -58.09 50.07 -32.90
C GLY A 5 -59.21 50.88 -33.57
N PRO A 6 -58.96 51.76 -34.58
CA PRO A 6 -58.41 51.38 -35.90
C PRO A 6 -57.58 52.45 -36.73
N TRP A 7 -56.91 51.97 -37.79
CA TRP A 7 -56.77 52.47 -39.19
C TRP A 7 -56.08 53.81 -39.60
N LEU A 8 -55.00 53.64 -40.41
CA LEU A 8 -54.61 54.21 -41.73
C LEU A 8 -54.86 55.70 -42.10
N LEU A 9 -53.79 56.40 -42.50
CA LEU A 9 -53.80 57.23 -43.72
C LEU A 9 -52.41 57.37 -44.36
N PHE A 10 -52.39 57.25 -45.69
CA PHE A 10 -51.25 57.35 -46.60
C PHE A 10 -50.72 58.79 -46.74
N LEU A 11 -49.41 58.94 -46.93
CA LEU A 11 -48.90 60.02 -47.80
C LEU A 11 -47.65 59.55 -48.57
N TRP A 12 -47.76 59.60 -49.89
CA TRP A 12 -46.70 59.42 -50.88
C TRP A 12 -45.96 60.74 -51.10
N VAL A 13 -44.63 60.74 -51.07
CA VAL A 13 -43.78 61.72 -51.79
C VAL A 13 -42.55 60.97 -52.30
N GLY A 14 -42.27 61.09 -53.60
CA GLY A 14 -41.25 60.31 -54.32
C GLY A 14 -39.98 61.07 -54.69
N LEU A 15 -39.09 60.32 -55.36
CA LEU A 15 -37.89 60.69 -56.14
C LEU A 15 -36.73 61.33 -55.35
N VAL A 16 -35.45 60.97 -55.55
CA VAL A 16 -34.73 60.69 -56.79
C VAL A 16 -33.70 59.57 -56.57
N VAL A 17 -33.70 58.56 -57.44
CA VAL A 17 -32.63 57.55 -57.56
C VAL A 17 -31.51 58.14 -58.42
N SER A 18 -30.35 58.37 -57.81
CA SER A 18 -29.10 58.60 -58.54
C SER A 18 -28.34 57.28 -58.63
N CYS A 19 -28.31 56.68 -59.83
CA CYS A 19 -27.44 55.54 -60.12
C CYS A 19 -25.99 56.02 -60.22
N ALA A 20 -25.22 55.85 -59.14
CA ALA A 20 -23.77 55.76 -59.22
C ALA A 20 -23.42 54.28 -59.34
N ALA A 21 -22.72 53.92 -60.43
CA ALA A 21 -22.20 52.58 -60.64
C ALA A 21 -21.27 52.20 -59.46
N PRO A 22 -21.40 50.99 -58.86
CA PRO A 22 -20.47 50.54 -57.84
C PRO A 22 -19.09 50.37 -58.49
N LEU A 23 -18.11 51.12 -57.97
CA LEU A 23 -16.70 50.84 -58.20
C LEU A 23 -16.45 49.40 -57.77
N SER A 24 -16.03 48.56 -58.72
CA SER A 24 -15.50 47.23 -58.49
C SER A 24 -14.41 47.33 -57.42
N SER A 25 -14.74 46.94 -56.19
CA SER A 25 -13.76 46.74 -55.14
C SER A 25 -12.83 45.62 -55.61
N GLU A 26 -11.58 45.96 -55.92
CA GLU A 26 -10.51 44.96 -55.93
C GLU A 26 -10.55 44.28 -54.55
N GLU A 27 -11.02 43.03 -54.51
CA GLU A 27 -10.84 42.16 -53.36
C GLU A 27 -9.32 42.04 -53.17
N LEU A 28 -8.79 42.85 -52.25
CA LEU A 28 -7.44 42.65 -51.72
C LEU A 28 -7.37 41.17 -51.31
N PRO A 29 -6.37 40.41 -51.80
CA PRO A 29 -6.24 39.00 -51.47
C PRO A 29 -6.33 38.86 -49.95
N SER A 30 -7.33 38.12 -49.47
CA SER A 30 -7.52 37.91 -48.05
C SER A 30 -6.22 37.32 -47.53
N LYS A 31 -5.52 38.10 -46.70
CA LYS A 31 -4.26 37.68 -46.10
C LYS A 31 -4.54 36.37 -45.36
N ARG A 32 -4.05 35.24 -45.90
CA ARG A 32 -4.28 33.92 -45.32
C ARG A 32 -3.77 33.95 -43.90
N ARG A 33 -4.60 33.46 -42.98
CA ARG A 33 -4.20 33.31 -41.59
C ARG A 33 -3.34 32.04 -41.48
N PRO A 34 -2.23 32.08 -40.72
CA PRO A 34 -1.49 30.87 -40.38
C PRO A 34 -2.43 29.79 -39.85
N SER A 35 -2.23 28.55 -40.29
CA SER A 35 -3.03 27.42 -39.88
C SER A 35 -2.15 26.20 -39.65
N ILE A 36 -2.49 25.41 -38.64
CA ILE A 36 -1.80 24.14 -38.36
C ILE A 36 -2.74 22.97 -38.64
N ARG A 37 -2.12 21.83 -38.95
CA ARG A 37 -2.79 20.53 -39.02
C ARG A 37 -2.13 19.57 -38.05
N VAL A 38 -2.87 19.16 -37.04
CA VAL A 38 -2.41 18.26 -35.99
C VAL A 38 -2.90 16.86 -36.30
N THR A 39 -1.96 15.93 -36.42
CA THR A 39 -2.24 14.52 -36.74
C THR A 39 -1.46 13.61 -35.81
N TYR A 40 -1.80 12.33 -35.83
CA TYR A 40 -0.93 11.28 -35.28
C TYR A 40 0.00 10.73 -36.37
N GLU A 41 0.96 9.87 -36.03
CA GLU A 41 1.91 9.26 -36.98
C GLU A 41 1.23 8.41 -38.08
N ASP A 42 0.02 7.90 -37.82
CA ASP A 42 -0.77 7.16 -38.80
C ASP A 42 -1.58 8.06 -39.75
N GLY A 43 -1.42 9.37 -39.63
CA GLY A 43 -2.10 10.37 -40.45
C GLY A 43 -3.53 10.68 -40.01
N GLN A 44 -4.05 10.05 -38.95
CA GLN A 44 -5.37 10.39 -38.43
C GLN A 44 -5.35 11.79 -37.81
N PRO A 45 -6.40 12.61 -38.03
CA PRO A 45 -6.55 13.90 -37.36
C PRO A 45 -6.57 13.79 -35.85
N ALA A 46 -5.92 14.74 -35.17
CA ALA A 46 -5.94 14.86 -33.72
C ALA A 46 -6.95 15.96 -33.31
N ALA A 47 -8.23 15.62 -33.35
CA ALA A 47 -9.32 16.52 -33.00
C ALA A 47 -9.34 16.87 -31.51
N GLY A 48 -9.71 18.11 -31.17
CA GLY A 48 -9.81 18.58 -29.78
C GLY A 48 -8.47 18.87 -29.09
N ALA A 49 -7.37 18.96 -29.83
CA ALA A 49 -6.07 19.35 -29.29
C ALA A 49 -6.10 20.82 -28.86
N SER A 50 -5.84 21.07 -27.58
CA SER A 50 -5.64 22.42 -27.07
C SER A 50 -4.31 22.96 -27.56
N VAL A 51 -4.32 24.18 -28.10
CA VAL A 51 -3.15 24.83 -28.67
C VAL A 51 -2.88 26.12 -27.93
N ARG A 52 -1.62 26.30 -27.49
CA ARG A 52 -1.14 27.50 -26.81
C ARG A 52 0.09 28.05 -27.51
N VAL A 53 0.19 29.38 -27.57
CA VAL A 53 1.35 30.11 -28.11
C VAL A 53 1.86 31.02 -27.00
N ASN A 54 3.11 30.84 -26.56
CA ASN A 54 3.68 31.57 -25.43
C ASN A 54 2.74 31.57 -24.20
N ASP A 55 2.25 30.37 -23.83
CA ASP A 55 1.27 30.12 -22.76
C ASP A 55 -0.14 30.70 -22.98
N ALA A 56 -0.38 31.47 -24.05
CA ALA A 56 -1.69 32.01 -24.38
C ALA A 56 -2.52 31.02 -25.21
N GLU A 57 -3.72 30.70 -24.73
CA GLU A 57 -4.66 29.79 -25.40
C GLU A 57 -5.14 30.34 -26.75
N GLN A 58 -4.98 29.54 -27.80
CA GLN A 58 -5.43 29.85 -29.16
C GLN A 58 -6.75 29.17 -29.52
N GLY A 59 -7.05 28.03 -28.89
CA GLY A 59 -8.27 27.27 -29.11
C GLY A 59 -8.03 25.76 -29.12
N GLN A 60 -8.96 25.04 -29.74
CA GLN A 60 -8.88 23.59 -29.93
C GLN A 60 -8.99 23.24 -31.42
N THR A 61 -8.27 22.22 -31.86
CA THR A 61 -8.39 21.72 -33.23
C THR A 61 -9.77 21.15 -33.53
N ASP A 62 -10.23 21.33 -34.76
CA ASP A 62 -11.49 20.79 -35.24
C ASP A 62 -11.42 19.27 -35.53
N VAL A 63 -12.49 18.72 -36.11
CA VAL A 63 -12.60 17.30 -36.46
C VAL A 63 -11.58 16.84 -37.50
N ASP A 64 -11.05 17.76 -38.31
CA ASP A 64 -10.01 17.53 -39.31
C ASP A 64 -8.61 17.82 -38.74
N GLY A 65 -8.51 18.10 -37.43
CA GLY A 65 -7.27 18.37 -36.73
C GLY A 65 -6.70 19.75 -37.05
N ARG A 66 -7.49 20.69 -37.57
CA ARG A 66 -7.03 22.01 -38.00
C ARG A 66 -7.36 23.10 -36.99
N LEU A 67 -6.51 24.13 -36.95
CA LEU A 67 -6.76 25.35 -36.19
C LEU A 67 -6.06 26.54 -36.86
N GLU A 68 -6.76 27.66 -36.99
CA GLU A 68 -6.17 28.96 -37.35
C GLU A 68 -5.51 29.60 -36.14
N LEU A 69 -4.31 30.16 -36.32
CA LEU A 69 -3.50 30.71 -35.22
C LEU A 69 -3.32 32.22 -35.32
N THR A 70 -3.14 32.87 -34.17
CA THR A 70 -2.61 34.24 -34.08
C THR A 70 -1.17 34.19 -33.60
N LEU A 71 -0.21 34.26 -34.53
CA LEU A 71 1.21 34.18 -34.23
C LEU A 71 1.82 35.57 -33.95
N PRO A 72 2.72 35.70 -32.97
CA PRO A 72 3.50 36.92 -32.77
C PRO A 72 4.54 37.10 -33.89
N SER A 73 4.99 38.34 -34.10
CA SER A 73 5.99 38.69 -35.14
C SER A 73 7.44 38.42 -34.72
N GLY A 74 7.68 37.42 -33.88
CA GLY A 74 8.99 37.09 -33.32
C GLY A 74 8.98 35.67 -32.77
N PRO A 75 10.02 35.25 -32.04
CA PRO A 75 10.13 33.88 -31.57
C PRO A 75 8.95 33.51 -30.68
N PHE A 76 8.46 32.28 -30.84
CA PHE A 76 7.38 31.76 -30.05
C PHE A 76 7.53 30.26 -29.77
N ARG A 77 6.92 29.84 -28.66
CA ARG A 77 6.75 28.44 -28.31
C ARG A 77 5.30 28.05 -28.56
N LEU A 78 5.12 27.03 -29.38
CA LEU A 78 3.85 26.36 -29.59
C LEU A 78 3.77 25.15 -28.65
N GLU A 79 2.70 25.04 -27.89
CA GLU A 79 2.37 23.86 -27.10
C GLU A 79 1.05 23.29 -27.59
N LEU A 80 1.04 21.98 -27.83
CA LEU A 80 -0.18 21.24 -28.16
C LEU A 80 -0.40 20.14 -27.13
N SER A 81 -1.64 19.97 -26.69
CA SER A 81 -1.99 18.91 -25.76
C SER A 81 -3.39 18.34 -25.99
N ILE A 82 -3.55 17.04 -25.75
CA ILE A 82 -4.85 16.36 -25.67
C ILE A 82 -4.85 15.55 -24.39
N THR A 83 -5.95 15.60 -23.64
CA THR A 83 -6.20 14.73 -22.49
C THR A 83 -7.51 13.99 -22.71
N ALA A 84 -7.47 12.66 -22.66
CA ALA A 84 -8.64 11.81 -22.78
C ALA A 84 -9.32 11.59 -21.41
N LEU A 85 -10.53 11.04 -21.46
CA LEU A 85 -11.34 10.77 -20.25
C LEU A 85 -10.73 9.73 -19.31
N ASP A 86 -9.92 8.80 -19.84
CA ASP A 86 -9.19 7.79 -19.04
C ASP A 86 -7.90 8.35 -18.41
N GLY A 87 -7.68 9.65 -18.55
CA GLY A 87 -6.52 10.37 -18.06
C GLY A 87 -5.30 10.28 -18.97
N SER A 88 -5.30 9.44 -20.02
CA SER A 88 -4.20 9.43 -20.99
C SER A 88 -4.06 10.80 -21.64
N PHE A 89 -2.83 11.18 -21.98
CA PHE A 89 -2.58 12.48 -22.56
C PHE A 89 -1.43 12.45 -23.56
N THR A 90 -1.36 13.47 -24.39
CA THR A 90 -0.22 13.75 -25.27
C THR A 90 0.11 15.23 -25.22
N ARG A 91 1.39 15.54 -25.33
CA ARG A 91 1.94 16.90 -25.29
C ARG A 91 3.15 17.00 -26.22
N THR A 92 3.21 18.07 -27.00
CA THR A 92 4.41 18.42 -27.77
C THR A 92 4.69 19.91 -27.66
N PHE A 93 5.96 20.27 -27.80
CA PHE A 93 6.43 21.64 -27.84
C PHE A 93 7.22 21.88 -29.11
N GLN A 94 7.04 23.05 -29.72
CA GLN A 94 7.87 23.51 -30.82
C GLN A 94 8.33 24.94 -30.54
N ASP A 95 9.63 25.13 -30.47
CA ASP A 95 10.26 26.45 -30.41
C ASP A 95 10.54 26.93 -31.83
N GLN A 96 10.20 28.19 -32.10
CA GLN A 96 10.25 28.77 -33.43
C GLN A 96 10.86 30.16 -33.36
N ASP A 97 11.83 30.44 -34.24
CA ASP A 97 12.63 31.66 -34.18
C ASP A 97 11.93 32.90 -34.75
N GLY A 98 10.81 32.73 -35.48
CA GLY A 98 9.86 33.81 -35.79
C GLY A 98 10.10 34.58 -37.10
N ASP A 99 10.91 34.07 -38.02
CA ASP A 99 11.33 34.85 -39.20
C ASP A 99 10.33 34.87 -40.38
N ASP A 100 9.33 33.96 -40.41
CA ASP A 100 8.33 33.96 -41.49
C ASP A 100 6.96 33.38 -41.05
N PRO A 101 5.94 34.23 -40.80
CA PRO A 101 4.58 33.78 -40.52
C PRO A 101 3.91 33.05 -41.70
N GLU A 102 4.37 33.26 -42.94
CA GLU A 102 3.82 32.60 -44.13
C GLU A 102 4.28 31.14 -44.23
N ALA A 103 5.38 30.78 -43.54
CA ALA A 103 5.82 29.38 -43.41
C ALA A 103 4.85 28.52 -42.59
N TRP A 104 3.83 29.12 -41.98
CA TRP A 104 2.82 28.47 -41.13
C TRP A 104 1.48 28.22 -41.82
N ASP A 105 1.42 28.14 -43.15
CA ASP A 105 0.22 27.70 -43.87
C ASP A 105 0.18 26.16 -43.94
N ASP A 106 -0.75 25.53 -43.22
CA ASP A 106 -0.99 24.07 -43.16
C ASP A 106 0.21 23.24 -42.67
N VAL A 107 0.96 23.77 -41.69
CA VAL A 107 2.07 23.04 -41.06
C VAL A 107 1.55 21.80 -40.34
N ALA A 108 2.08 20.63 -40.73
CA ALA A 108 1.74 19.36 -40.11
C ALA A 108 2.55 19.15 -38.81
N ILE A 109 1.83 18.95 -37.70
CA ILE A 109 2.41 18.62 -36.40
C ILE A 109 1.92 17.23 -35.99
N HIS A 110 2.85 16.37 -35.61
CA HIS A 110 2.54 15.00 -35.20
C HIS A 110 2.54 14.87 -33.67
N LEU A 111 1.40 14.51 -33.08
CA LEU A 111 1.29 14.18 -31.67
C LEU A 111 1.60 12.70 -31.43
N PRO A 112 2.37 12.35 -30.38
CA PRO A 112 2.54 10.94 -30.01
C PRO A 112 1.23 10.35 -29.53
N ARG A 113 0.96 9.09 -29.89
CA ARG A 113 -0.15 8.32 -29.34
C ARG A 113 0.23 7.75 -27.97
N PRO A 114 -0.59 7.97 -26.93
CA PRO A 114 -0.39 7.31 -25.65
C PRO A 114 -0.55 5.80 -25.83
N VAL A 115 0.31 5.03 -25.15
CA VAL A 115 0.11 3.58 -25.00
C VAL A 115 -0.96 3.31 -23.95
N GLN A 116 -1.65 2.18 -24.08
CA GLN A 116 -2.55 1.70 -23.03
C GLN A 116 -1.77 0.87 -22.01
N LEU A 117 -1.84 1.26 -20.74
CA LEU A 117 -1.40 0.46 -19.61
C LEU A 117 -2.51 -0.56 -19.29
N LEU A 118 -2.18 -1.84 -19.42
CA LEU A 118 -3.11 -2.96 -19.28
C LEU A 118 -3.31 -3.34 -17.82
N ALA A 119 -4.28 -4.22 -17.55
CA ALA A 119 -4.40 -4.85 -16.24
C ALA A 119 -3.08 -5.58 -15.88
N PRO A 120 -2.68 -5.57 -14.59
CA PRO A 120 -1.43 -6.20 -14.18
C PRO A 120 -1.48 -7.71 -14.43
N LEU A 121 -0.37 -8.27 -14.88
CA LEU A 121 -0.23 -9.71 -15.12
C LEU A 121 -0.17 -10.50 -13.80
N GLU A 122 0.36 -9.87 -12.75
CA GLU A 122 0.52 -10.45 -11.43
C GLU A 122 0.48 -9.34 -10.37
N VAL A 123 -0.20 -9.58 -9.25
CA VAL A 123 -0.21 -8.72 -8.08
C VAL A 123 -0.04 -9.58 -6.83
N THR A 124 1.02 -9.33 -6.07
CA THR A 124 1.28 -9.98 -4.78
C THR A 124 1.49 -8.90 -3.70
N THR A 125 1.77 -9.31 -2.47
CA THR A 125 2.11 -8.39 -1.37
C THR A 125 3.43 -7.65 -1.56
N THR A 126 4.31 -8.10 -2.46
CA THR A 126 5.67 -7.54 -2.62
C THR A 126 6.06 -7.25 -4.07
N ARG A 127 5.15 -7.53 -5.02
CA ARG A 127 5.40 -7.40 -6.45
C ARG A 127 4.14 -7.04 -7.23
N VAL A 128 4.29 -6.16 -8.22
CA VAL A 128 3.30 -5.91 -9.27
C VAL A 128 3.97 -6.08 -10.64
N GLN A 129 3.42 -6.92 -11.51
CA GLN A 129 3.87 -7.04 -12.89
C GLN A 129 2.98 -6.25 -13.83
N LEU A 130 3.53 -5.15 -14.35
CA LEU A 130 2.88 -4.25 -15.29
C LEU A 130 3.08 -4.74 -16.73
N ALA A 131 2.11 -4.42 -17.59
CA ALA A 131 2.19 -4.63 -19.02
C ALA A 131 1.47 -3.49 -19.76
N TRP A 132 1.99 -3.07 -20.91
CA TRP A 132 1.38 -2.02 -21.73
C TRP A 132 1.39 -2.40 -23.22
N GLN A 133 0.64 -1.67 -24.03
CA GLN A 133 0.70 -1.81 -25.49
C GLN A 133 2.03 -1.29 -26.03
N ARG A 134 2.54 -1.92 -27.09
CA ARG A 134 3.70 -1.42 -27.82
C ARG A 134 3.37 -0.08 -28.47
N SER A 135 4.28 0.89 -28.35
CA SER A 135 4.23 2.15 -29.08
C SER A 135 4.40 1.92 -30.59
N HIS A 136 3.71 2.73 -31.38
CA HIS A 136 3.82 2.75 -32.83
C HIS A 136 4.57 4.00 -33.34
N GLU A 137 5.15 4.78 -32.43
CA GLU A 137 5.90 5.99 -32.77
C GLU A 137 7.19 5.65 -33.53
N ARG A 138 7.40 6.26 -34.69
CA ARG A 138 8.61 6.03 -35.50
C ARG A 138 9.87 6.59 -34.85
N ALA A 139 9.75 7.76 -34.23
CA ALA A 139 10.81 8.41 -33.47
C ALA A 139 10.72 8.07 -31.97
N PHE A 140 10.31 6.84 -31.65
CA PHE A 140 10.29 6.35 -30.28
C PHE A 140 11.69 6.43 -29.67
N ARG A 141 11.80 7.05 -28.50
CA ARG A 141 13.05 7.14 -27.75
C ARG A 141 13.06 6.18 -26.57
N GLU A 142 12.04 6.28 -25.71
CA GLU A 142 11.97 5.47 -24.50
C GLU A 142 10.57 5.40 -23.89
N TYR A 143 10.36 4.33 -23.11
CA TYR A 143 9.33 4.26 -22.09
C TYR A 143 9.88 4.72 -20.75
N ARG A 144 9.07 5.45 -19.98
CA ARG A 144 9.29 5.66 -18.55
C ARG A 144 8.08 5.18 -17.76
N VAL A 145 8.30 4.38 -16.72
CA VAL A 145 7.23 3.95 -15.82
C VAL A 145 7.36 4.74 -14.53
N TYR A 146 6.28 5.43 -14.17
CA TYR A 146 6.16 6.12 -12.90
C TYR A 146 5.15 5.43 -12.02
N GLY A 147 5.40 5.45 -10.71
CA GLY A 147 4.46 4.96 -9.71
C GLY A 147 4.34 5.91 -8.53
N HIS A 148 3.18 5.88 -7.88
CA HIS A 148 2.95 6.60 -6.62
C HIS A 148 2.13 5.75 -5.65
N ARG A 149 2.44 5.90 -4.35
CA ARG A 149 1.67 5.32 -3.24
C ARG A 149 0.47 6.22 -2.93
N ASN A 150 -0.76 5.73 -3.04
CA ASN A 150 -2.00 6.42 -2.63
C ASN A 150 -2.45 7.66 -3.45
N ALA A 151 -1.62 8.33 -4.26
CA ALA A 151 -2.07 9.45 -5.09
C ALA A 151 -2.64 8.96 -6.43
N SER A 152 -3.84 9.41 -6.76
CA SER A 152 -4.53 9.05 -8.01
C SER A 152 -4.13 9.91 -9.20
N ALA A 153 -3.53 11.09 -8.97
CA ALA A 153 -2.99 11.93 -10.02
C ALA A 153 -1.48 11.72 -10.13
N LEU A 154 -1.01 11.32 -11.32
CA LEU A 154 0.39 11.02 -11.60
C LEU A 154 0.95 11.98 -12.66
N ASP A 155 2.02 12.66 -12.32
CA ASP A 155 2.89 13.36 -13.26
C ASP A 155 4.38 13.06 -12.96
N GLU A 156 5.28 13.53 -13.82
CA GLU A 156 6.73 13.31 -13.64
C GLU A 156 7.32 14.01 -12.39
N SER A 157 6.58 14.94 -11.77
CA SER A 157 7.05 15.74 -10.63
C SER A 157 6.59 15.19 -9.28
N ASN A 158 5.48 14.48 -9.25
CA ASN A 158 4.90 13.93 -8.03
C ASN A 158 5.12 12.42 -7.88
N ALA A 159 5.48 11.72 -8.94
CA ALA A 159 5.64 10.28 -8.96
C ALA A 159 7.12 9.84 -8.97
N VAL A 160 7.32 8.57 -8.67
CA VAL A 160 8.64 7.93 -8.56
C VAL A 160 8.95 7.26 -9.87
N LEU A 161 10.11 7.57 -10.46
CA LEU A 161 10.58 6.88 -11.66
C LEU A 161 11.04 5.47 -11.29
N LEU A 162 10.30 4.46 -11.76
CA LEU A 162 10.55 3.05 -11.45
C LEU A 162 11.34 2.33 -12.55
N PHE A 163 11.18 2.76 -13.80
CA PHE A 163 11.81 2.10 -14.96
C PHE A 163 12.00 3.06 -16.13
N VAL A 164 13.09 2.85 -16.87
CA VAL A 164 13.35 3.47 -18.19
C VAL A 164 13.76 2.36 -19.16
N GLY A 165 13.14 2.32 -20.34
CA GLY A 165 13.45 1.33 -21.38
C GLY A 165 13.48 1.94 -22.76
N THR A 166 14.58 1.76 -23.49
CA THR A 166 14.78 2.29 -24.86
C THR A 166 14.44 1.30 -25.96
N ASP A 167 14.10 0.05 -25.61
CA ASP A 167 13.59 -0.93 -26.56
C ASP A 167 12.06 -0.83 -26.65
N ILE A 168 11.57 -0.44 -27.84
CA ILE A 168 10.14 -0.29 -28.11
C ILE A 168 9.35 -1.59 -27.90
N SER A 169 10.00 -2.75 -27.96
CA SER A 169 9.41 -4.07 -27.73
C SER A 169 9.33 -4.45 -26.25
N HIS A 170 9.99 -3.71 -25.35
CA HIS A 170 9.94 -3.94 -23.91
C HIS A 170 8.63 -3.36 -23.35
N THR A 171 7.60 -4.20 -23.26
CA THR A 171 6.24 -3.78 -22.91
C THR A 171 5.72 -4.37 -21.59
N SER A 172 6.62 -4.76 -20.69
CA SER A 172 6.29 -5.27 -19.36
C SER A 172 7.38 -4.94 -18.37
N PHE A 173 7.02 -4.71 -17.11
CA PHE A 173 7.99 -4.43 -16.06
C PHE A 173 7.51 -5.00 -14.72
N VAL A 174 8.44 -5.58 -13.96
CA VAL A 174 8.16 -6.10 -12.62
C VAL A 174 8.57 -5.06 -11.59
N VAL A 175 7.58 -4.43 -10.97
CA VAL A 175 7.77 -3.57 -9.81
C VAL A 175 7.92 -4.47 -8.58
N GLY A 176 9.15 -4.62 -8.09
CA GLY A 176 9.44 -5.41 -6.88
C GLY A 176 9.70 -4.53 -5.65
N ALA A 177 10.40 -5.12 -4.68
CA ALA A 177 10.85 -4.47 -3.46
C ALA A 177 12.03 -3.49 -3.67
N GLY A 178 12.04 -2.73 -4.78
CA GLY A 178 12.98 -1.62 -4.95
C GLY A 178 12.87 -0.68 -3.77
N TYR A 179 14.00 -0.25 -3.21
CA TYR A 179 14.03 0.61 -2.04
C TYR A 179 13.93 2.07 -2.47
N GLU A 180 12.86 2.72 -2.04
CA GLU A 180 12.69 4.16 -2.15
C GLU A 180 12.56 4.72 -0.74
N GLY A 181 13.40 5.68 -0.37
CA GLY A 181 13.39 6.26 0.99
C GLY A 181 13.69 5.24 2.09
N GLY A 182 14.37 4.12 1.77
CA GLY A 182 14.71 3.07 2.73
C GLY A 182 13.64 2.00 2.94
N ALA A 183 12.52 2.03 2.20
CA ALA A 183 11.46 1.02 2.27
C ALA A 183 11.11 0.45 0.88
N PRO A 184 10.66 -0.81 0.79
CA PRO A 184 10.12 -1.37 -0.44
C PRO A 184 9.01 -0.50 -1.04
N PHE A 185 9.00 -0.33 -2.37
CA PHE A 185 7.95 0.40 -3.08
C PHE A 185 6.57 -0.30 -2.98
N VAL A 186 6.59 -1.63 -3.12
CA VAL A 186 5.40 -2.50 -3.04
C VAL A 186 5.39 -3.21 -1.69
N THR A 187 4.35 -2.97 -0.90
CA THR A 187 4.04 -3.69 0.35
C THR A 187 2.60 -4.18 0.32
N ALA A 188 2.23 -5.06 1.27
CA ALA A 188 0.87 -5.56 1.41
C ALA A 188 -0.15 -4.43 1.71
N ASN A 189 -1.42 -4.68 1.35
CA ASN A 189 -2.57 -3.80 1.57
C ASN A 189 -2.36 -2.33 1.11
N GLN A 190 -1.69 -2.15 -0.01
CA GLN A 190 -1.28 -0.83 -0.49
C GLN A 190 -2.04 -0.47 -1.77
N HIS A 191 -2.44 0.79 -1.87
CA HIS A 191 -2.99 1.37 -3.09
C HIS A 191 -1.86 1.99 -3.91
N LEU A 192 -1.63 1.46 -5.10
CA LEU A 192 -0.57 1.87 -6.01
C LEU A 192 -1.18 2.41 -7.29
N HIS A 193 -0.59 3.46 -7.83
CA HIS A 193 -0.99 4.03 -9.11
C HIS A 193 0.21 4.04 -10.03
N PHE A 194 0.01 3.66 -11.29
CA PHE A 194 1.07 3.59 -12.29
C PHE A 194 0.68 4.32 -13.57
N ARG A 195 1.69 4.86 -14.25
CA ARG A 195 1.56 5.44 -15.57
C ARG A 195 2.81 5.16 -16.39
N VAL A 196 2.62 4.88 -17.68
CA VAL A 196 3.70 4.73 -18.66
C VAL A 196 3.73 5.98 -19.53
N TYR A 197 4.91 6.53 -19.69
CA TYR A 197 5.17 7.64 -20.59
C TYR A 197 5.94 7.12 -21.80
N VAL A 198 5.55 7.60 -22.98
CA VAL A 198 6.30 7.42 -24.22
C VAL A 198 6.92 8.75 -24.58
N GLN A 199 8.25 8.79 -24.66
CA GLN A 199 8.98 9.96 -25.12
C GLN A 199 9.53 9.71 -26.52
N LYS A 200 9.50 10.74 -27.35
CA LYS A 200 10.14 10.77 -28.68
C LYS A 200 11.45 11.52 -28.67
N ASP A 201 12.23 11.38 -29.74
CA ASP A 201 13.52 12.07 -29.90
C ASP A 201 13.38 13.60 -29.96
N ASP A 202 12.25 14.10 -30.46
CA ASP A 202 11.91 15.53 -30.51
C ASP A 202 11.46 16.09 -29.15
N GLY A 203 11.44 15.27 -28.10
CA GLY A 203 11.02 15.65 -26.75
C GLY A 203 9.51 15.60 -26.51
N SER A 204 8.70 15.30 -27.54
CA SER A 204 7.27 15.10 -27.36
C SER A 204 6.98 13.88 -26.48
N LEU A 205 5.87 13.96 -25.75
CA LEU A 205 5.56 13.07 -24.64
C LEU A 205 4.10 12.66 -24.71
N SER A 206 3.81 11.39 -24.46
CA SER A 206 2.46 10.93 -24.16
C SER A 206 2.44 10.08 -22.90
N GLY A 207 1.37 10.18 -22.11
CA GLY A 207 1.15 9.39 -20.91
C GLY A 207 -0.04 8.46 -21.08
N SER A 208 0.09 7.22 -20.62
CA SER A 208 -1.00 6.24 -20.61
C SER A 208 -2.15 6.65 -19.70
N ASN A 209 -3.24 5.88 -19.75
CA ASN A 209 -4.21 5.82 -18.67
C ASN A 209 -3.51 5.55 -17.33
N ILE A 210 -4.16 5.95 -16.22
CA ILE A 210 -3.68 5.65 -14.87
C ILE A 210 -4.19 4.27 -14.47
N LEU A 211 -3.27 3.37 -14.12
CA LEU A 211 -3.63 2.07 -13.56
C LEU A 211 -3.60 2.14 -12.04
N HIS A 212 -4.74 1.89 -11.40
CA HIS A 212 -4.82 1.68 -9.96
C HIS A 212 -4.72 0.18 -9.64
N VAL A 213 -3.87 -0.18 -8.69
CA VAL A 213 -3.66 -1.54 -8.19
C VAL A 213 -3.78 -1.52 -6.67
N LYS A 214 -4.55 -2.44 -6.09
CA LYS A 214 -4.54 -2.73 -4.65
C LYS A 214 -3.79 -4.04 -4.43
N THR A 215 -2.70 -4.03 -3.66
CA THR A 215 -2.02 -5.28 -3.28
C THR A 215 -2.86 -6.03 -2.25
N PRO A 216 -2.83 -7.38 -2.25
CA PRO A 216 -3.48 -8.19 -1.23
C PRO A 216 -3.03 -7.81 0.18
N GLU A 217 -3.87 -8.04 1.19
CA GLU A 217 -3.46 -7.83 2.58
C GLU A 217 -2.49 -8.90 3.06
N TRP A 218 -2.66 -10.13 2.57
CA TRP A 218 -1.81 -11.26 2.90
C TRP A 218 -1.41 -12.03 1.65
N ALA A 219 -0.19 -12.57 1.65
CA ALA A 219 0.19 -13.57 0.66
C ALA A 219 -0.67 -14.81 0.87
N ASP A 220 -1.02 -15.44 -0.25
CA ASP A 220 -1.82 -16.66 -0.27
C ASP A 220 -3.21 -16.54 0.39
N GLU A 221 -3.78 -15.34 0.51
CA GLU A 221 -5.13 -15.13 1.08
C GLU A 221 -6.19 -16.02 0.40
N ALA A 222 -6.05 -16.24 -0.91
CA ALA A 222 -6.91 -17.14 -1.68
C ALA A 222 -6.79 -18.64 -1.31
N ARG A 223 -5.79 -19.02 -0.50
CA ARG A 223 -5.54 -20.38 -0.02
C ARG A 223 -5.85 -20.55 1.47
N PHE A 224 -6.36 -19.52 2.14
CA PHE A 224 -6.76 -19.65 3.53
C PHE A 224 -7.84 -20.73 3.68
N THR A 225 -7.63 -21.59 4.67
CA THR A 225 -8.52 -22.71 5.00
C THR A 225 -9.12 -22.56 6.39
N ARG A 226 -8.82 -21.45 7.08
CA ARG A 226 -9.33 -21.10 8.40
C ARG A 226 -9.83 -19.67 8.41
N HIS A 227 -11.04 -19.52 8.89
CA HIS A 227 -11.69 -18.26 9.15
C HIS A 227 -12.28 -18.37 10.55
N TYR A 228 -12.10 -17.34 11.36
CA TYR A 228 -12.64 -17.30 12.71
C TYR A 228 -13.12 -15.90 13.03
N THR A 229 -14.19 -15.80 13.81
CA THR A 229 -14.62 -14.57 14.47
C THR A 229 -14.29 -14.66 15.94
N LEU A 230 -13.78 -13.55 16.51
CA LEU A 230 -13.46 -13.45 17.93
C LEU A 230 -14.52 -12.62 18.63
N GLU A 231 -15.26 -13.25 19.52
CA GLU A 231 -16.30 -12.57 20.31
C GLU A 231 -15.79 -12.31 21.73
N PRO A 232 -15.79 -11.06 22.21
CA PRO A 232 -15.43 -10.77 23.60
C PRO A 232 -16.40 -11.43 24.56
N GLU A 233 -15.88 -12.31 25.42
CA GLU A 233 -16.68 -12.93 26.49
C GLU A 233 -16.57 -12.12 27.79
N ARG A 234 -15.34 -11.77 28.17
CA ARG A 234 -15.06 -10.93 29.34
C ARG A 234 -13.68 -10.28 29.24
N ASN A 235 -13.51 -9.18 29.94
CA ASN A 235 -12.23 -8.51 30.08
C ASN A 235 -12.02 -8.01 31.51
N PHE A 236 -10.76 -7.86 31.89
CA PHE A 236 -10.37 -7.37 33.21
C PHE A 236 -8.95 -6.79 33.17
N ALA A 237 -8.67 -5.86 34.09
CA ALA A 237 -7.34 -5.29 34.23
C ALA A 237 -6.45 -6.21 35.07
N GLY A 238 -5.21 -6.42 34.65
CA GLY A 238 -4.16 -6.98 35.50
C GLY A 238 -3.87 -6.07 36.69
N THR A 239 -3.54 -6.67 37.83
CA THR A 239 -3.17 -5.93 39.06
C THR A 239 -1.77 -5.29 38.96
N LEU A 240 -0.93 -5.81 38.08
CA LEU A 240 0.42 -5.37 37.75
C LEU A 240 0.67 -5.63 36.25
N PRO A 241 1.75 -5.08 35.67
CA PRO A 241 2.19 -5.43 34.33
C PRO A 241 2.32 -6.94 34.13
N ILE A 242 1.55 -7.50 33.21
CA ILE A 242 1.59 -8.93 32.85
C ILE A 242 2.65 -9.11 31.76
N ARG A 243 3.52 -10.11 31.94
CA ARG A 243 4.63 -10.45 31.03
C ARG A 243 4.55 -11.86 30.46
N GLY A 244 3.46 -12.57 30.72
CA GLY A 244 3.17 -13.87 30.16
C GLY A 244 1.83 -14.41 30.67
N VAL A 245 1.19 -15.24 29.84
CA VAL A 245 -0.05 -15.95 30.16
C VAL A 245 0.08 -17.40 29.73
N ALA A 246 -0.39 -18.33 30.55
CA ALA A 246 -0.52 -19.74 30.18
C ALA A 246 -1.81 -20.34 30.78
N TYR A 247 -2.21 -21.50 30.27
CA TYR A 247 -3.31 -22.28 30.82
C TYR A 247 -2.86 -23.72 31.00
N ASP A 248 -3.03 -24.27 32.19
CA ASP A 248 -2.56 -25.63 32.52
C ASP A 248 -3.61 -26.74 32.28
N GLY A 249 -4.78 -26.38 31.73
CA GLY A 249 -5.94 -27.27 31.63
C GLY A 249 -6.94 -27.13 32.79
N SER A 250 -6.56 -26.43 33.86
CA SER A 250 -7.40 -26.22 35.06
C SER A 250 -7.41 -24.77 35.55
N ALA A 251 -6.29 -24.05 35.39
CA ALA A 251 -6.06 -22.73 35.94
C ALA A 251 -5.32 -21.84 34.92
N LEU A 252 -5.60 -20.55 34.99
CA LEU A 252 -4.82 -19.54 34.29
C LEU A 252 -3.56 -19.22 35.09
N TRP A 253 -2.49 -18.94 34.36
CA TRP A 253 -1.22 -18.54 34.93
C TRP A 253 -0.85 -17.17 34.38
N PHE A 254 -0.54 -16.24 35.27
CA PHE A 254 0.02 -14.95 34.92
C PHE A 254 1.39 -14.77 35.53
N LEU A 255 2.28 -14.18 34.76
CA LEU A 255 3.53 -13.66 35.26
C LEU A 255 3.43 -12.14 35.38
N TYR A 256 3.40 -11.66 36.61
CA TYR A 256 3.44 -10.23 36.91
C TYR A 256 4.89 -9.77 37.08
N ARG A 257 5.18 -8.56 36.63
CA ARG A 257 6.46 -7.86 36.83
C ARG A 257 6.20 -6.54 37.55
N GLU A 258 6.91 -6.31 38.63
CA GLU A 258 6.98 -5.02 39.30
C GLU A 258 8.40 -4.49 39.21
N GLU A 259 8.53 -3.33 38.56
CA GLU A 259 9.83 -2.72 38.30
C GLU A 259 10.37 -2.05 39.57
N SER A 260 11.63 -2.31 39.91
CA SER A 260 12.27 -1.75 41.11
C SER A 260 12.75 -0.29 40.95
N GLY A 261 12.66 0.27 39.74
CA GLY A 261 12.77 1.71 39.48
C GLY A 261 14.16 2.27 39.21
N GLY A 262 15.25 1.49 39.34
CA GLY A 262 16.62 1.99 39.11
C GLY A 262 17.30 1.54 37.81
N GLY A 263 16.57 0.93 36.87
CA GLY A 263 16.98 0.77 35.47
C GLY A 263 17.08 -0.68 35.01
N PHE A 264 17.69 -0.89 33.84
CA PHE A 264 17.69 -2.20 33.14
C PHE A 264 18.42 -3.33 33.89
N TYR A 265 19.30 -2.99 34.84
CA TYR A 265 20.13 -3.97 35.56
C TYR A 265 19.63 -4.28 36.97
N ASP A 266 18.58 -3.60 37.43
CA ASP A 266 18.05 -3.84 38.76
C ASP A 266 17.19 -5.10 38.75
N GLU A 267 17.17 -5.78 39.90
CA GLU A 267 16.31 -6.95 40.07
C GLU A 267 14.86 -6.49 40.15
N ASP A 268 14.03 -7.04 39.28
CA ASP A 268 12.60 -6.83 39.33
C ASP A 268 11.95 -7.92 40.18
N ARG A 269 10.85 -7.57 40.83
CA ARG A 269 10.03 -8.54 41.54
C ARG A 269 9.10 -9.22 40.55
N LEU A 270 9.29 -10.51 40.34
CA LEU A 270 8.45 -11.34 39.48
C LEU A 270 7.51 -12.17 40.35
N THR A 271 6.22 -12.17 39.99
CA THR A 271 5.21 -12.98 40.68
C THR A 271 4.51 -13.89 39.68
N LEU A 272 4.73 -15.20 39.84
CA LEU A 272 3.99 -16.22 39.13
C LEU A 272 2.72 -16.51 39.92
N ALA A 273 1.56 -16.23 39.34
CA ALA A 273 0.26 -16.43 39.96
C ALA A 273 -0.54 -17.47 39.18
N ARG A 274 -1.13 -18.41 39.91
CA ARG A 274 -2.12 -19.38 39.44
C ARG A 274 -3.50 -18.90 39.86
N LEU A 275 -4.41 -18.74 38.91
CA LEU A 275 -5.72 -18.14 39.12
C LEU A 275 -6.83 -19.08 38.66
N ASP A 276 -7.94 -19.05 39.38
CA ASP A 276 -9.16 -19.69 38.93
C ASP A 276 -9.62 -19.05 37.61
N PRO A 277 -9.86 -19.83 36.55
CA PRO A 277 -10.11 -19.27 35.23
C PRO A 277 -11.43 -18.52 35.17
N GLN A 278 -12.40 -18.76 36.07
CA GLN A 278 -13.72 -18.13 36.03
C GLN A 278 -13.80 -16.87 36.89
N THR A 279 -13.30 -16.97 38.12
CA THR A 279 -13.39 -15.92 39.14
C THR A 279 -12.14 -15.07 39.25
N LEU A 280 -11.02 -15.54 38.67
CA LEU A 280 -9.69 -14.93 38.79
C LEU A 280 -9.19 -14.86 40.23
N ALA A 281 -9.78 -15.64 41.13
CA ALA A 281 -9.26 -15.80 42.48
C ALA A 281 -7.84 -16.39 42.41
N VAL A 282 -6.89 -15.78 43.11
CA VAL A 282 -5.53 -16.31 43.21
C VAL A 282 -5.59 -17.61 44.02
N LEU A 283 -5.30 -18.72 43.36
CA LEU A 283 -5.24 -20.05 43.96
C LEU A 283 -3.88 -20.30 44.61
N GLN A 284 -2.82 -19.81 43.97
CA GLN A 284 -1.44 -19.95 44.44
C GLN A 284 -0.57 -18.88 43.81
N SER A 285 0.48 -18.45 44.50
CA SER A 285 1.48 -17.55 43.92
C SER A 285 2.88 -17.78 44.50
N TRP A 286 3.88 -17.44 43.71
CA TRP A 286 5.28 -17.46 44.09
C TRP A 286 5.95 -16.19 43.61
N THR A 287 6.80 -15.63 44.45
CA THR A 287 7.56 -14.42 44.15
C THR A 287 9.04 -14.74 44.16
N PHE A 288 9.75 -14.21 43.17
CA PHE A 288 11.20 -14.29 43.07
C PHE A 288 11.75 -13.01 42.44
N TRP A 289 13.07 -12.85 42.54
CA TRP A 289 13.78 -11.67 42.05
C TRP A 289 14.67 -12.08 40.87
N ASP A 290 14.63 -11.30 39.79
CA ASP A 290 15.45 -11.55 38.61
C ASP A 290 15.73 -10.21 37.91
N HIS A 291 16.98 -9.99 37.46
CA HIS A 291 17.37 -8.79 36.71
C HIS A 291 17.02 -8.89 35.22
N ARG A 292 16.60 -10.07 34.75
CA ARG A 292 16.29 -10.33 33.34
C ARG A 292 14.82 -10.00 33.06
N GLN A 293 14.54 -9.45 31.88
CA GLN A 293 13.18 -9.10 31.49
C GLN A 293 12.39 -10.36 31.08
N PRO A 294 11.33 -10.73 31.79
CA PRO A 294 10.50 -11.86 31.36
C PRO A 294 9.72 -11.51 30.08
N ARG A 295 9.64 -12.46 29.14
CA ARG A 295 8.79 -12.36 27.95
C ARG A 295 8.15 -13.71 27.61
N GLY A 296 6.84 -13.81 27.80
CA GLY A 296 6.07 -15.01 27.48
C GLY A 296 6.14 -16.07 28.59
N LEU A 297 5.06 -16.83 28.69
CA LEU A 297 4.90 -17.93 29.62
C LEU A 297 4.15 -19.02 28.87
N THR A 298 4.50 -20.29 29.04
CA THR A 298 3.71 -21.38 28.48
C THR A 298 3.71 -22.60 29.41
N TRP A 299 2.81 -23.54 29.14
CA TRP A 299 2.63 -24.78 29.89
C TRP A 299 2.88 -25.97 28.97
N ASP A 300 3.81 -26.85 29.33
CA ASP A 300 4.17 -28.01 28.50
C ASP A 300 3.36 -29.28 28.80
N GLY A 301 2.38 -29.20 29.70
CA GLY A 301 1.66 -30.36 30.24
C GLY A 301 2.12 -30.80 31.63
N THR A 302 3.33 -30.40 32.06
CA THR A 302 3.94 -30.79 33.35
C THR A 302 4.58 -29.62 34.10
N SER A 303 5.12 -28.64 33.39
CA SER A 303 5.89 -27.52 33.92
C SER A 303 5.61 -26.23 33.17
N LEU A 304 5.89 -25.12 33.85
CA LEU A 304 5.82 -23.79 33.26
C LEU A 304 7.16 -23.42 32.66
N TRP A 305 7.12 -22.79 31.49
CA TRP A 305 8.30 -22.29 30.80
C TRP A 305 8.22 -20.78 30.66
N LEU A 306 9.31 -20.13 31.04
CA LEU A 306 9.47 -18.69 31.01
C LEU A 306 10.73 -18.34 30.22
N TYR A 307 10.61 -17.40 29.29
CA TYR A 307 11.77 -16.82 28.63
C TYR A 307 12.19 -15.54 29.36
N LEU A 308 13.48 -15.45 29.68
CA LEU A 308 14.12 -14.39 30.45
C LEU A 308 15.17 -13.70 29.57
N GLU A 309 14.88 -12.48 29.16
CA GLU A 309 15.75 -11.67 28.31
C GLU A 309 16.81 -10.92 29.12
N ALA A 310 18.07 -11.26 28.83
CA ALA A 310 19.25 -10.45 29.11
C ALA A 310 20.34 -10.84 28.11
N ASN A 311 21.62 -10.65 28.46
CA ASN A 311 22.75 -10.98 27.60
C ASN A 311 22.81 -12.48 27.24
N ASP A 312 22.32 -13.36 28.11
CA ASP A 312 22.39 -14.82 27.96
C ASP A 312 21.05 -15.50 27.62
N ARG A 313 19.98 -14.69 27.39
CA ARG A 313 18.64 -15.07 26.90
C ARG A 313 18.24 -16.51 27.25
N LYS A 314 17.64 -16.74 28.42
CA LYS A 314 17.37 -18.10 28.90
C LYS A 314 15.92 -18.51 28.78
N LEU A 315 15.71 -19.79 28.50
CA LEU A 315 14.48 -20.49 28.81
C LEU A 315 14.64 -21.17 30.18
N ALA A 316 13.75 -20.86 31.10
CA ALA A 316 13.73 -21.40 32.44
C ALA A 316 12.44 -22.18 32.68
N ARG A 317 12.57 -23.38 33.24
CA ARG A 317 11.46 -24.24 33.62
C ARG A 317 11.17 -24.10 35.11
N PHE A 318 9.91 -24.00 35.45
CA PHE A 318 9.40 -23.83 36.80
C PHE A 318 8.47 -24.98 37.16
N ASN A 319 8.67 -25.52 38.36
CA ASN A 319 7.78 -26.49 38.95
C ASN A 319 6.49 -25.79 39.42
N PRO A 320 5.31 -26.17 38.91
CA PRO A 320 4.05 -25.48 39.21
C PRO A 320 3.52 -25.74 40.62
N THR A 321 4.07 -26.70 41.36
CA THR A 321 3.66 -26.99 42.75
C THR A 321 4.51 -26.22 43.76
N THR A 322 5.80 -26.06 43.48
CA THR A 322 6.75 -25.44 44.40
C THR A 322 7.18 -24.03 44.00
N GLY A 323 6.93 -23.63 42.74
CA GLY A 323 7.43 -22.38 42.16
C GLY A 323 8.94 -22.34 41.96
N ALA A 324 9.64 -23.46 42.22
CA ALA A 324 11.08 -23.52 42.08
C ALA A 324 11.47 -23.63 40.60
N ARG A 325 12.51 -22.89 40.21
CA ARG A 325 13.21 -23.06 38.94
C ARG A 325 14.10 -24.29 39.03
N ASP A 326 13.87 -25.30 38.20
CA ASP A 326 14.58 -26.58 38.26
C ASP A 326 15.44 -26.90 37.02
N PHE A 327 15.28 -26.14 35.95
CA PHE A 327 16.02 -26.33 34.71
C PHE A 327 16.12 -25.01 33.94
N GLU A 328 17.24 -24.76 33.27
CA GLU A 328 17.40 -23.63 32.36
C GLU A 328 18.45 -23.91 31.28
N PHE A 329 18.30 -23.27 30.12
CA PHE A 329 19.30 -23.26 29.06
C PHE A 329 19.24 -21.96 28.25
N VAL A 330 20.31 -21.68 27.50
CA VAL A 330 20.40 -20.51 26.62
C VAL A 330 19.54 -20.75 25.37
N ALA A 331 18.60 -19.85 25.12
CA ALA A 331 17.77 -19.85 23.92
C ALA A 331 18.44 -19.08 22.78
N GLY A 332 18.25 -19.57 21.55
CA GLY A 332 18.67 -18.85 20.35
C GLY A 332 17.69 -17.72 20.02
N GLY A 333 18.19 -16.50 19.83
CA GLY A 333 17.38 -15.35 19.38
C GLY A 333 16.62 -14.61 20.49
N ALA A 334 16.03 -13.47 20.15
CA ALA A 334 15.25 -12.63 21.07
C ALA A 334 13.76 -12.97 20.94
N ALA A 335 13.25 -13.78 21.86
CA ALA A 335 11.83 -14.14 21.89
C ALA A 335 10.98 -13.06 22.55
N THR A 336 9.76 -12.87 22.06
CA THR A 336 8.76 -11.97 22.64
C THR A 336 7.66 -12.71 23.39
N SER A 337 7.40 -13.95 23.03
CA SER A 337 6.35 -14.77 23.64
C SER A 337 6.60 -16.27 23.41
N LEU A 338 5.90 -17.11 24.16
CA LEU A 338 6.07 -18.57 24.18
C LEU A 338 4.74 -19.30 24.02
N ALA A 339 4.76 -20.40 23.27
CA ALA A 339 3.69 -21.38 23.23
C ALA A 339 4.28 -22.80 23.29
N TRP A 340 3.41 -23.80 23.45
CA TRP A 340 3.79 -25.21 23.49
C TRP A 340 3.06 -25.98 22.39
N SER A 341 3.81 -26.72 21.57
CA SER A 341 3.24 -27.51 20.46
C SER A 341 2.77 -28.91 20.85
N GLY A 342 2.87 -29.29 22.12
CA GLY A 342 2.77 -30.68 22.55
C GLY A 342 4.12 -31.41 22.56
N THR A 343 5.12 -30.91 21.83
CA THR A 343 6.46 -31.53 21.73
C THR A 343 7.63 -30.54 21.80
N HIS A 344 7.41 -29.29 21.39
CA HIS A 344 8.44 -28.25 21.31
C HIS A 344 7.94 -26.93 21.92
N LEU A 345 8.87 -26.16 22.46
CA LEU A 345 8.62 -24.76 22.81
C LEU A 345 8.63 -23.94 21.52
N LEU A 346 7.56 -23.20 21.27
CA LEU A 346 7.44 -22.30 20.14
C LEU A 346 7.76 -20.89 20.61
N LEU A 347 8.79 -20.28 20.01
CA LEU A 347 9.25 -18.93 20.32
C LEU A 347 8.84 -18.00 19.19
N SER A 348 7.99 -17.03 19.50
CA SER A 348 7.79 -15.87 18.62
C SER A 348 9.00 -14.95 18.77
N THR A 349 9.67 -14.61 17.68
CA THR A 349 10.90 -13.80 17.70
C THR A 349 10.69 -12.46 17.00
N ASN A 350 11.35 -11.42 17.54
CA ASN A 350 11.38 -10.11 16.91
C ASN A 350 12.73 -9.86 16.21
N GLY A 351 12.73 -8.94 15.26
CA GLY A 351 13.93 -8.52 14.53
C GLY A 351 13.61 -7.98 13.14
N PRO A 352 14.61 -7.83 12.26
CA PRO A 352 14.39 -7.48 10.85
C PRO A 352 13.70 -8.61 10.06
N SER A 353 13.66 -9.82 10.62
CA SER A 353 12.98 -10.97 10.03
C SER A 353 12.34 -11.81 11.15
N PRO A 354 11.23 -11.33 11.76
CA PRO A 354 10.51 -12.08 12.77
C PRO A 354 10.15 -13.48 12.28
N SER A 355 10.22 -14.44 13.19
CA SER A 355 10.01 -15.87 12.91
C SER A 355 9.40 -16.58 14.12
N VAL A 356 8.83 -17.75 13.89
CA VAL A 356 8.50 -18.71 14.93
C VAL A 356 9.53 -19.81 14.92
N THR A 357 10.18 -20.03 16.06
CA THR A 357 11.24 -21.03 16.20
C THR A 357 10.77 -22.16 17.12
N ALA A 358 10.90 -23.40 16.67
CA ALA A 358 10.65 -24.58 17.50
C ALA A 358 11.93 -25.00 18.22
N VAL A 359 11.85 -25.14 19.54
CA VAL A 359 12.97 -25.46 20.43
C VAL A 359 12.66 -26.73 21.21
N HIS A 360 13.59 -27.69 21.16
CA HIS A 360 13.48 -28.92 21.92
C HIS A 360 13.66 -28.65 23.43
N PRO A 361 12.69 -29.01 24.29
CA PRO A 361 12.64 -28.54 25.68
C PRO A 361 13.74 -29.12 26.57
N VAL A 362 14.38 -30.23 26.18
CA VAL A 362 15.43 -30.87 26.99
C VAL A 362 16.82 -30.40 26.58
N THR A 363 17.03 -30.12 25.31
CA THR A 363 18.37 -29.83 24.77
C THR A 363 18.57 -28.36 24.41
N GLY A 364 17.48 -27.61 24.26
CA GLY A 364 17.50 -26.25 23.74
C GLY A 364 17.85 -26.14 22.27
N ALA A 365 17.96 -27.26 21.55
CA ALA A 365 18.24 -27.25 20.13
C ALA A 365 17.05 -26.67 19.35
N ILE A 366 17.34 -25.78 18.41
CA ILE A 366 16.37 -25.33 17.41
C ILE A 366 16.17 -26.47 16.42
N THR A 367 14.94 -26.93 16.25
CA THR A 367 14.60 -27.99 15.27
C THR A 367 14.08 -27.40 13.98
N ASP A 368 13.30 -26.32 14.06
CA ASP A 368 12.64 -25.67 12.93
C ASP A 368 12.51 -24.16 13.16
N ALA A 369 12.37 -23.41 12.06
CA ALA A 369 12.07 -21.99 12.08
C ALA A 369 11.23 -21.59 10.86
N TRP A 370 10.16 -20.85 11.09
CA TRP A 370 9.23 -20.40 10.06
C TRP A 370 9.14 -18.87 10.03
N PRO A 371 9.22 -18.23 8.85
CA PRO A 371 9.02 -16.78 8.74
C PRO A 371 7.65 -16.38 9.27
N SER A 372 7.60 -15.32 10.09
CA SER A 372 6.32 -14.75 10.52
C SER A 372 5.57 -14.16 9.31
N PRO A 373 4.27 -14.43 9.12
CA PRO A 373 3.48 -13.81 8.05
C PRO A 373 3.47 -12.28 8.11
N PHE A 374 3.69 -11.69 9.29
CA PHE A 374 3.82 -10.23 9.45
C PHE A 374 5.01 -9.62 8.71
N ASN A 375 6.01 -10.42 8.29
CA ASN A 375 7.12 -9.96 7.43
C ASN A 375 6.64 -9.26 6.14
N GLN A 376 5.45 -9.63 5.67
CA GLN A 376 4.88 -9.12 4.42
C GLN A 376 4.30 -7.70 4.56
N ARG A 377 4.02 -7.25 5.79
CA ARG A 377 3.35 -5.97 6.08
C ARG A 377 4.29 -4.85 6.52
N ALA A 378 5.61 -5.07 6.47
CA ALA A 378 6.61 -4.16 7.07
C ALA A 378 6.28 -3.78 8.54
N SER A 379 5.50 -4.62 9.22
CA SER A 379 5.04 -4.38 10.59
C SER A 379 6.11 -4.85 11.58
N PRO A 380 6.46 -4.04 12.59
CA PRO A 380 7.53 -4.36 13.52
C PRO A 380 7.12 -5.47 14.50
N GLY A 381 7.34 -6.71 14.09
CA GLY A 381 7.46 -7.87 14.99
C GLY A 381 6.19 -8.64 15.29
N SER A 382 6.40 -9.86 15.81
CA SER A 382 5.37 -10.73 16.36
C SER A 382 5.34 -10.57 17.89
N GLY A 383 4.16 -10.31 18.42
CA GLY A 383 3.88 -10.20 19.85
C GLY A 383 3.50 -11.57 20.41
N GLY A 384 2.22 -11.70 20.78
CA GLY A 384 1.69 -12.93 21.37
C GLY A 384 1.76 -14.13 20.43
N ILE A 385 1.96 -15.31 21.00
CA ILE A 385 1.84 -16.60 20.33
C ILE A 385 0.96 -17.52 21.18
N ALA A 386 0.05 -18.25 20.56
CA ALA A 386 -0.70 -19.32 21.18
C ALA A 386 -0.74 -20.52 20.24
N HIS A 387 -0.81 -21.73 20.79
CA HIS A 387 -0.83 -22.94 19.98
C HIS A 387 -1.87 -23.94 20.48
N ARG A 388 -2.58 -24.54 19.53
CA ARG A 388 -3.42 -25.73 19.70
C ARG A 388 -3.14 -26.68 18.54
N ALA A 389 -3.62 -27.92 18.63
CA ALA A 389 -3.34 -28.93 17.62
C ALA A 389 -3.64 -28.43 16.19
N GLY A 390 -2.61 -28.40 15.34
CA GLY A 390 -2.68 -27.97 13.94
C GLY A 390 -2.71 -26.46 13.70
N GLU A 391 -2.67 -25.62 14.75
CA GLU A 391 -2.79 -24.17 14.61
C GLU A 391 -1.90 -23.40 15.58
N THR A 392 -1.03 -22.56 15.02
CA THR A 392 -0.23 -21.57 15.74
C THR A 392 -0.75 -20.17 15.41
N TRP A 393 -1.23 -19.47 16.42
CA TRP A 393 -1.80 -18.13 16.30
C TRP A 393 -0.76 -17.10 16.73
N LEU A 394 -0.51 -16.09 15.89
CA LEU A 394 0.44 -15.01 16.16
C LEU A 394 -0.27 -13.67 16.11
N ALA A 395 -0.07 -12.85 17.13
CA ALA A 395 -0.51 -11.47 17.15
C ALA A 395 0.67 -10.52 16.89
N SER A 396 0.36 -9.29 16.49
CA SER A 396 1.32 -8.18 16.48
C SER A 396 1.04 -7.26 17.67
N PRO A 397 2.07 -6.63 18.28
CA PRO A 397 1.85 -5.66 19.35
C PRO A 397 1.21 -4.34 18.87
N VAL A 398 1.15 -4.11 17.56
CA VAL A 398 0.67 -2.86 16.95
C VAL A 398 -0.44 -3.05 15.93
N ASP A 399 -0.75 -4.30 15.58
CA ASP A 399 -1.81 -4.66 14.63
C ASP A 399 -2.82 -5.57 15.33
N SER A 400 -4.10 -5.31 15.06
CA SER A 400 -5.24 -6.11 15.51
C SER A 400 -5.37 -7.45 14.78
N ALA A 401 -4.63 -7.65 13.69
CA ALA A 401 -4.61 -8.93 12.99
C ALA A 401 -3.94 -10.03 13.84
N ILE A 402 -4.55 -11.21 13.82
CA ILE A 402 -4.01 -12.44 14.37
C ILE A 402 -3.89 -13.45 13.23
N VAL A 403 -2.66 -13.78 12.86
CA VAL A 403 -2.38 -14.71 11.76
C VAL A 403 -2.33 -16.13 12.29
N ILE A 404 -2.76 -17.09 11.47
CA ILE A 404 -2.91 -18.49 11.84
C ILE A 404 -2.03 -19.31 10.92
N MET A 405 -1.11 -20.07 11.50
CA MET A 405 -0.23 -20.96 10.78
C MET A 405 -0.54 -22.42 11.11
N ASP A 406 -0.31 -23.33 10.18
CA ASP A 406 -0.29 -24.76 10.49
C ASP A 406 1.06 -25.21 11.09
N ASP A 407 1.17 -26.49 11.41
CA ASP A 407 2.38 -27.09 11.99
C ASP A 407 3.58 -27.12 11.02
N THR A 408 3.37 -26.85 9.73
CA THR A 408 4.43 -26.70 8.74
C THR A 408 4.89 -25.25 8.57
N GLY A 409 4.26 -24.32 9.29
CA GLY A 409 4.49 -22.88 9.20
C GLY A 409 3.78 -22.19 8.03
N ALA A 410 2.86 -22.87 7.34
CA ALA A 410 2.09 -22.26 6.26
C ALA A 410 1.03 -21.32 6.83
N HIS A 411 0.86 -20.13 6.25
CA HIS A 411 -0.17 -19.17 6.63
C HIS A 411 -1.54 -19.63 6.11
N ILE A 412 -2.40 -20.13 6.99
CA ILE A 412 -3.67 -20.79 6.65
C ILE A 412 -4.91 -19.97 6.98
N GLY A 413 -4.76 -18.82 7.62
CA GLY A 413 -5.89 -17.95 7.94
C GLY A 413 -5.47 -16.70 8.71
N VAL A 414 -6.41 -15.77 8.83
CA VAL A 414 -6.28 -14.56 9.63
C VAL A 414 -7.62 -14.27 10.30
N THR A 415 -7.57 -13.79 11.53
CA THR A 415 -8.71 -13.21 12.23
C THR A 415 -8.31 -11.84 12.78
N THR A 416 -9.27 -11.06 13.27
CA THR A 416 -8.99 -9.74 13.86
C THR A 416 -9.55 -9.67 15.26
N SER A 417 -8.79 -9.02 16.15
CA SER A 417 -9.23 -8.66 17.49
C SER A 417 -9.49 -7.16 17.59
N SER A 418 -10.29 -6.75 18.57
CA SER A 418 -10.50 -5.33 18.87
C SER A 418 -9.27 -4.64 19.46
N HIS A 419 -8.26 -5.41 19.89
CA HIS A 419 -7.05 -4.91 20.54
C HIS A 419 -5.82 -5.71 20.08
N PRO A 420 -4.64 -5.09 19.92
CA PRO A 420 -3.40 -5.81 19.70
C PRO A 420 -2.98 -6.56 20.97
N PHE A 421 -2.49 -7.80 20.81
CA PHE A 421 -2.07 -8.65 21.93
C PHE A 421 -0.56 -8.88 21.95
N VAL A 422 0.03 -8.66 23.13
CA VAL A 422 1.46 -8.91 23.39
C VAL A 422 1.73 -10.31 23.94
N TYR A 423 0.75 -10.92 24.61
CA TYR A 423 0.80 -12.31 25.06
C TYR A 423 -0.55 -12.98 24.78
N MET A 424 -0.52 -14.28 24.46
CA MET A 424 -1.73 -15.05 24.20
C MET A 424 -1.59 -16.47 24.76
N ALA A 425 -2.71 -17.10 25.09
CA ALA A 425 -2.79 -18.53 25.36
C ALA A 425 -4.18 -19.05 25.02
N PHE A 426 -4.30 -20.31 24.61
CA PHE A 426 -5.60 -20.97 24.54
C PHE A 426 -6.04 -21.45 25.92
N MET A 427 -7.33 -21.25 26.22
CA MET A 427 -8.00 -21.74 27.41
C MET A 427 -9.19 -22.59 26.96
N GLY A 428 -8.93 -23.85 26.61
CA GLY A 428 -9.91 -24.69 25.94
C GLY A 428 -10.22 -24.19 24.53
N ASP A 429 -11.49 -23.86 24.28
CA ASP A 429 -12.00 -23.29 23.03
C ASP A 429 -11.92 -21.75 22.98
N ARG A 430 -11.43 -21.12 24.05
CA ARG A 430 -11.27 -19.66 24.15
C ARG A 430 -9.84 -19.23 23.89
N LEU A 431 -9.69 -18.01 23.39
CA LEU A 431 -8.40 -17.32 23.34
C LEU A 431 -8.30 -16.33 24.50
N VAL A 432 -7.19 -16.36 25.24
CA VAL A 432 -6.86 -15.35 26.23
C VAL A 432 -5.78 -14.44 25.64
N GLY A 433 -6.11 -13.18 25.41
CA GLY A 433 -5.19 -12.15 24.94
C GLY A 433 -4.85 -11.14 26.02
N VAL A 434 -3.61 -10.69 26.08
CA VAL A 434 -3.14 -9.66 27.01
C VAL A 434 -2.58 -8.48 26.21
N THR A 435 -3.07 -7.27 26.47
CA THR A 435 -2.58 -6.03 25.82
C THR A 435 -1.34 -5.48 26.51
N GLN A 436 -0.70 -4.47 25.91
CA GLN A 436 0.49 -3.82 26.49
C GLN A 436 0.20 -3.15 27.84
N GLU A 437 -1.02 -2.64 28.03
CA GLU A 437 -1.53 -2.05 29.27
C GLU A 437 -1.98 -3.11 30.28
N SER A 438 -1.71 -4.39 30.00
CA SER A 438 -2.11 -5.52 30.85
C SER A 438 -3.62 -5.64 31.04
N GLN A 439 -4.39 -5.24 30.02
CA GLN A 439 -5.80 -5.65 29.92
C GLN A 439 -5.84 -7.09 29.42
N VAL A 440 -6.58 -7.93 30.12
CA VAL A 440 -6.80 -9.32 29.73
C VAL A 440 -8.18 -9.44 29.09
N HIS A 441 -8.22 -10.10 27.94
CA HIS A 441 -9.43 -10.37 27.19
C HIS A 441 -9.58 -11.88 27.03
N VAL A 442 -10.73 -12.42 27.42
CA VAL A 442 -11.13 -13.79 27.11
C VAL A 442 -12.14 -13.72 25.96
N LEU A 443 -11.82 -14.42 24.88
CA LEU A 443 -12.54 -14.37 23.62
C LEU A 443 -13.05 -15.76 23.27
N ASN A 444 -14.32 -15.85 22.86
CA ASN A 444 -14.84 -17.03 22.19
C ASN A 444 -14.31 -17.07 20.76
N ILE A 445 -14.06 -18.28 20.25
CA ILE A 445 -13.57 -18.52 18.89
C ILE A 445 -14.67 -19.21 18.09
N GLU A 446 -15.30 -18.45 17.19
CA GLU A 446 -16.37 -18.95 16.32
C GLU A 446 -15.81 -19.23 14.90
N PRO A 447 -15.99 -20.42 14.32
CA PRO A 447 -15.50 -20.78 12.98
C PRO A 447 -16.28 -20.13 11.82
#